data_AF-A0A7C7QW93-F1
#
_entry.id   AF-A0A7C7QW93-F1
#
_cell.length_a   1.000
_cell.length_b   1.000
_cell.length_c   1.000
_cell.angle_alpha   90.00
_cell.angle_beta   90.00
_cell.angle_gamma   90.00
#
_symmetry.space_group_name_H-M   'P 1'
#
loop_
_entity.id
_entity.type
_entity.pdbx_description
1 polymer ?
#
loop_
_entity_poly.entity_id
_entity_poly.type
_entity_poly.pdbx_seq_one_letter_code
_entity_poly.pdbx_strand_id
1 'polypeptide(L)'
;MRKFETGGTSMNYGFKMLAIAAAVSTFGVGGVRAQSGELVLYCSANEDWCRAMAESFERETDIAVLMTRKSSGETYAQIRAEEGQPRGDVWWGGTGDPHLQAAQEGLSAEYRSPMLEELNDWAVRQAETANYRTVGIYAGGLGFGYNSDLVTENPPACWADLLDERFVDDIQVANPNSSGTAYTLLATVVQLMGEDEAFEFLAQLHNNVSQYTQSGSAPIRAAATGETAIGIVFMHDAVAQTVQGAPIVAVAPCEGTGYEVGSMSIIEGGPNPDNARIWYDWALTPEAQEIGATANAFQVPS
;
A
#
# COMPACT_ATOMS: atom_id res chain seq x y z
N MET A 1 -59.89 -74.89 -40.22
CA MET A 1 -59.22 -76.15 -39.85
C MET A 1 -58.66 -76.00 -38.44
N ARG A 2 -59.06 -76.92 -37.54
CA ARG A 2 -58.59 -77.34 -36.20
C ARG A 2 -57.53 -76.45 -35.48
N LYS A 3 -57.75 -75.90 -34.28
CA LYS A 3 -57.86 -76.49 -32.90
C LYS A 3 -56.63 -77.31 -32.43
N PHE A 4 -56.40 -77.26 -31.11
CA PHE A 4 -55.50 -78.01 -30.20
C PHE A 4 -54.33 -77.16 -29.64
N GLU A 5 -54.36 -76.76 -28.35
CA GLU A 5 -54.00 -77.53 -27.11
C GLU A 5 -52.47 -77.75 -27.05
N THR A 6 -51.71 -77.69 -25.96
CA THR A 6 -51.87 -77.79 -24.49
C THR A 6 -50.45 -77.62 -23.90
N GLY A 7 -50.34 -77.37 -22.59
CA GLY A 7 -49.23 -77.93 -21.82
C GLY A 7 -48.35 -76.92 -21.09
N GLY A 8 -48.62 -76.77 -19.79
CA GLY A 8 -47.65 -76.20 -18.86
C GLY A 8 -46.57 -77.22 -18.50
N THR A 9 -45.44 -76.74 -18.00
CA THR A 9 -44.69 -77.42 -16.94
C THR A 9 -43.92 -76.40 -16.11
N SER A 10 -44.28 -76.37 -14.84
CA SER A 10 -43.53 -75.78 -13.74
C SER A 10 -42.15 -76.44 -13.61
N MET A 11 -41.11 -75.64 -13.38
CA MET A 11 -39.88 -76.14 -12.76
C MET A 11 -39.46 -75.20 -11.63
N ASN A 12 -39.72 -75.67 -10.41
CA ASN A 12 -39.14 -75.14 -9.18
C ASN A 12 -37.63 -75.35 -9.21
N TYR A 13 -36.86 -74.29 -8.97
CA TYR A 13 -35.56 -74.40 -8.34
C TYR A 13 -35.51 -73.44 -7.16
N GLY A 14 -35.14 -74.02 -6.02
CA GLY A 14 -35.21 -73.39 -4.72
C GLY A 14 -34.11 -72.38 -4.47
N PHE A 15 -34.46 -71.47 -3.57
CA PHE A 15 -33.65 -71.06 -2.42
C PHE A 15 -32.20 -70.65 -2.69
N LYS A 16 -31.96 -69.35 -2.66
CA LYS A 16 -30.89 -68.73 -1.87
C LYS A 16 -31.24 -67.28 -1.61
N MET A 17 -31.71 -67.01 -0.38
CA MET A 17 -31.69 -65.68 0.22
C MET A 17 -30.26 -65.14 0.16
N LEU A 18 -30.04 -64.07 -0.59
CA LEU A 18 -28.86 -63.23 -0.44
C LEU A 18 -29.27 -62.04 0.42
N ALA A 19 -28.78 -62.02 1.67
CA ALA A 19 -28.90 -60.89 2.57
C ALA A 19 -28.16 -59.69 1.96
N ILE A 20 -28.90 -58.65 1.58
CA ILE A 20 -28.32 -57.36 1.21
C ILE A 20 -27.97 -56.64 2.52
N ALA A 21 -26.68 -56.67 2.87
CA ALA A 21 -26.14 -55.84 3.94
C ALA A 21 -26.22 -54.37 3.50
N ALA A 22 -26.98 -53.57 4.25
CA ALA A 22 -27.03 -52.13 4.10
C ALA A 22 -25.67 -51.54 4.52
N ALA A 23 -24.91 -51.04 3.55
CA ALA A 23 -23.72 -50.24 3.80
C ALA A 23 -24.16 -48.85 4.29
N VAL A 24 -24.07 -48.63 5.61
CA VAL A 24 -24.13 -47.30 6.21
C VAL A 24 -22.91 -46.54 5.71
N SER A 25 -23.14 -45.63 4.76
CA SER A 25 -22.14 -44.67 4.32
C SER A 25 -22.02 -43.61 5.41
N THR A 26 -20.99 -43.73 6.24
CA THR A 26 -20.57 -42.67 7.17
C THR A 26 -20.25 -41.43 6.35
N PHE A 27 -21.11 -40.41 6.47
CA PHE A 27 -20.79 -39.04 6.07
C PHE A 27 -19.53 -38.64 6.84
N GLY A 28 -18.38 -38.70 6.17
CA GLY A 28 -17.19 -38.01 6.61
C GLY A 28 -17.54 -36.53 6.68
N VAL A 29 -17.52 -35.98 7.89
CA VAL A 29 -17.45 -34.54 8.12
C VAL A 29 -16.19 -34.08 7.40
N GLY A 30 -16.36 -33.58 6.17
CA GLY A 30 -15.31 -32.88 5.48
C GLY A 30 -14.93 -31.70 6.34
N GLY A 31 -13.71 -31.75 6.91
CA GLY A 31 -13.09 -30.57 7.45
C GLY A 31 -13.17 -29.48 6.39
N VAL A 32 -13.66 -28.31 6.79
CA VAL A 32 -13.52 -27.07 6.02
C VAL A 32 -12.03 -26.90 5.80
N ARG A 33 -11.52 -27.33 4.65
CA ARG A 33 -10.27 -26.76 4.15
C ARG A 33 -10.59 -25.30 3.92
N ALA A 34 -9.93 -24.42 4.67
CA ALA A 34 -9.84 -23.01 4.32
C ALA A 34 -9.53 -22.97 2.82
N GLN A 35 -10.40 -22.32 2.06
CA GLN A 35 -10.18 -22.14 0.64
C GLN A 35 -8.98 -21.19 0.55
N SER A 36 -7.79 -21.73 0.29
CA SER A 36 -6.61 -20.91 0.02
C SER A 36 -6.94 -20.03 -1.17
N GLY A 37 -7.21 -18.75 -0.87
CA GLY A 37 -7.61 -17.75 -1.83
C GLY A 37 -6.43 -16.89 -2.25
N GLU A 38 -6.71 -15.95 -3.13
CA GLU A 38 -5.77 -14.93 -3.57
C GLU A 38 -6.14 -13.58 -2.94
N LEU A 39 -5.17 -12.70 -2.78
CA LEU A 39 -5.33 -11.29 -2.44
C LEU A 39 -4.63 -10.46 -3.50
N VAL A 40 -5.35 -9.56 -4.17
CA VAL A 40 -4.79 -8.61 -5.12
C VAL A 40 -4.44 -7.31 -4.39
N LEU A 41 -3.14 -7.06 -4.22
CA LEU A 41 -2.60 -5.96 -3.44
C LEU A 41 -2.08 -4.85 -4.35
N TYR A 42 -2.61 -3.63 -4.20
CA TYR A 42 -2.03 -2.42 -4.76
C TYR A 42 -1.17 -1.76 -3.70
N CYS A 43 0.15 -1.93 -3.81
CA CYS A 43 1.08 -1.32 -2.88
C CYS A 43 1.55 0.06 -3.38
N SER A 44 1.60 1.05 -2.48
CA SER A 44 2.20 2.35 -2.79
C SER A 44 3.33 2.80 -1.87
N ALA A 45 3.85 1.88 -1.04
CA ALA A 45 5.07 2.08 -0.27
C ALA A 45 6.35 1.85 -1.13
N ASN A 46 7.50 1.72 -0.46
CA ASN A 46 8.73 1.23 -1.07
C ASN A 46 8.57 -0.24 -1.50
N GLU A 47 9.07 -0.60 -2.68
CA GLU A 47 8.88 -1.94 -3.26
C GLU A 47 9.43 -3.06 -2.38
N ASP A 48 10.59 -2.87 -1.74
CA ASP A 48 11.19 -3.89 -0.88
C ASP A 48 10.30 -4.17 0.34
N TRP A 49 9.68 -3.12 0.90
CA TRP A 49 8.74 -3.27 2.00
C TRP A 49 7.43 -3.93 1.53
N CYS A 50 6.89 -3.50 0.39
CA CYS A 50 5.72 -4.14 -0.21
C CYS A 50 5.91 -5.65 -0.38
N ARG A 51 7.08 -6.05 -0.90
CA ARG A 51 7.44 -7.45 -1.13
C ARG A 51 7.58 -8.21 0.18
N ALA A 52 8.30 -7.65 1.16
CA ALA A 52 8.47 -8.28 2.47
C ALA A 52 7.14 -8.49 3.21
N MET A 53 6.20 -7.55 3.08
CA MET A 53 4.84 -7.68 3.62
C MET A 53 4.07 -8.79 2.91
N ALA A 54 4.06 -8.81 1.57
CA ALA A 54 3.39 -9.84 0.79
C ALA A 54 3.91 -11.25 1.14
N GLU A 55 5.23 -11.45 1.12
CA GLU A 55 5.86 -12.74 1.42
C GLU A 55 5.59 -13.22 2.87
N SER A 56 5.55 -12.29 3.83
CA SER A 56 5.25 -12.63 5.22
C SER A 56 3.79 -13.00 5.42
N PHE A 57 2.87 -12.27 4.79
CA PHE A 57 1.46 -12.58 4.81
C PHE A 57 1.16 -13.95 4.20
N GLU A 58 1.74 -14.24 3.02
CA GLU A 58 1.61 -15.54 2.36
C GLU A 58 2.07 -16.68 3.28
N ARG A 59 3.23 -16.51 3.93
CA ARG A 59 3.81 -17.50 4.84
C ARG A 59 2.94 -17.76 6.07
N GLU A 60 2.24 -16.75 6.57
CA GLU A 60 1.46 -16.82 7.82
C GLU A 60 0.02 -17.28 7.60
N THR A 61 -0.53 -17.03 6.40
CA THR A 61 -1.96 -17.24 6.13
C THR A 61 -2.25 -18.29 5.05
N ASP A 62 -1.26 -18.69 4.26
CA ASP A 62 -1.42 -19.55 3.06
C ASP A 62 -2.33 -18.92 1.98
N ILE A 63 -2.53 -17.60 2.02
CA ILE A 63 -3.24 -16.79 1.01
C ILE A 63 -2.20 -16.21 0.06
N ALA A 64 -2.31 -16.50 -1.24
CA ALA A 64 -1.38 -15.98 -2.25
C ALA A 64 -1.60 -14.48 -2.50
N VAL A 65 -0.55 -13.69 -2.66
CA VAL A 65 -0.62 -12.24 -2.87
C VAL A 65 -0.18 -11.86 -4.28
N LEU A 66 -1.12 -11.39 -5.11
CA LEU A 66 -0.81 -10.74 -6.38
C LEU A 66 -0.58 -9.26 -6.18
N MET A 67 0.69 -8.87 -6.05
CA MET A 67 1.07 -7.50 -5.78
C MET A 67 1.42 -6.73 -7.06
N THR A 68 0.94 -5.49 -7.15
CA THR A 68 1.52 -4.47 -8.03
C THR A 68 1.94 -3.26 -7.21
N ARG A 69 2.97 -2.54 -7.67
CA ARG A 69 3.50 -1.36 -6.98
C ARG A 69 3.43 -0.13 -7.88
N LYS A 70 2.83 0.95 -7.38
CA LYS A 70 2.73 2.27 -8.05
C LYS A 70 2.80 3.41 -7.02
N SER A 71 2.97 4.67 -7.43
CA SER A 71 2.87 5.78 -6.46
C SER A 71 1.41 6.05 -6.07
N SER A 72 1.16 6.65 -4.91
CA SER A 72 -0.20 6.81 -4.37
C SER A 72 -1.17 7.54 -5.31
N GLY A 73 -0.71 8.57 -6.04
CA GLY A 73 -1.54 9.26 -7.03
C GLY A 73 -1.90 8.37 -8.23
N GLU A 74 -0.94 7.57 -8.71
CA GLU A 74 -1.19 6.60 -9.79
C GLU A 74 -2.11 5.46 -9.35
N THR A 75 -1.94 4.97 -8.12
CA THR A 75 -2.81 3.93 -7.54
C THR A 75 -4.24 4.44 -7.36
N TYR A 76 -4.41 5.66 -6.85
CA TYR A 76 -5.71 6.32 -6.80
C TYR A 76 -6.35 6.44 -8.18
N ALA A 77 -5.61 6.93 -9.18
CA ALA A 77 -6.12 7.05 -10.55
C ALA A 77 -6.53 5.70 -11.15
N GLN A 78 -5.77 4.63 -10.85
CA GLN A 78 -6.14 3.28 -11.24
C GLN A 78 -7.43 2.81 -10.57
N ILE A 79 -7.54 2.92 -9.24
CA ILE A 79 -8.73 2.48 -8.49
C ILE A 79 -9.97 3.22 -9.00
N ARG A 80 -9.86 4.52 -9.24
CA ARG A 80 -10.94 5.32 -9.83
C ARG A 80 -11.31 4.87 -11.25
N ALA A 81 -10.33 4.54 -12.08
CA ALA A 81 -10.58 4.05 -13.44
C ALA A 81 -11.21 2.64 -13.48
N GLU A 82 -11.00 1.86 -12.42
CA GLU A 82 -11.57 0.52 -12.25
C GLU A 82 -12.93 0.53 -11.51
N GLU A 83 -13.48 1.70 -11.18
CA GLU A 83 -14.76 1.84 -10.50
C GLU A 83 -15.87 1.02 -11.20
N GLY A 84 -16.62 0.24 -10.42
CA GLY A 84 -17.67 -0.67 -10.92
C GLY A 84 -17.17 -2.01 -11.45
N GLN A 85 -15.87 -2.16 -11.73
CA GLN A 85 -15.20 -3.43 -12.02
C GLN A 85 -13.80 -3.48 -11.37
N PRO A 86 -13.72 -3.34 -10.03
CA PRO A 86 -12.44 -3.30 -9.32
C PRO A 86 -11.67 -4.60 -9.51
N ARG A 87 -10.35 -4.48 -9.68
CA ARG A 87 -9.47 -5.65 -9.82
C ARG A 87 -8.63 -5.89 -8.58
N GLY A 88 -8.44 -4.87 -7.75
CA GLY A 88 -7.71 -4.94 -6.48
C GLY A 88 -8.63 -5.20 -5.29
N ASP A 89 -8.05 -5.77 -4.23
CA ASP A 89 -8.71 -6.03 -2.95
C ASP A 89 -8.32 -5.00 -1.89
N VAL A 90 -7.02 -4.73 -1.79
CA VAL A 90 -6.45 -3.79 -0.81
C VAL A 90 -5.50 -2.84 -1.51
N TRP A 91 -5.61 -1.57 -1.14
CA TRP A 91 -4.57 -0.59 -1.36
C TRP A 91 -3.81 -0.38 -0.06
N TRP A 92 -2.51 -0.71 -0.03
CA TRP A 92 -1.66 -0.60 1.15
C TRP A 92 -0.46 0.32 0.92
N GLY A 93 -0.25 1.27 1.83
CA GLY A 93 0.83 2.24 1.79
C GLY A 93 0.63 3.37 0.77
N GLY A 94 1.55 4.33 0.82
CA GLY A 94 1.44 5.60 0.14
C GLY A 94 0.76 6.67 1.00
N THR A 95 0.88 7.93 0.57
CA THR A 95 0.38 9.09 1.33
C THR A 95 -1.12 9.02 1.58
N GLY A 96 -1.57 9.58 2.70
CA GLY A 96 -2.97 9.51 3.13
C GLY A 96 -3.95 10.34 2.31
N ASP A 97 -3.52 11.43 1.67
CA ASP A 97 -4.43 12.34 0.96
C ASP A 97 -5.20 11.64 -0.18
N PRO A 98 -4.54 10.87 -1.07
CA PRO A 98 -5.23 10.09 -2.10
C PRO A 98 -6.17 9.01 -1.53
N HIS A 99 -5.87 8.42 -0.36
CA HIS A 99 -6.79 7.49 0.31
C HIS A 99 -8.04 8.21 0.86
N LEU A 100 -7.87 9.40 1.44
CA LEU A 100 -8.99 10.23 1.90
C LEU A 100 -9.88 10.64 0.74
N GLN A 101 -9.28 10.97 -0.41
CA GLN A 101 -10.03 11.26 -1.63
C GLN A 101 -10.81 10.03 -2.12
N ALA A 102 -10.17 8.85 -2.17
CA ALA A 102 -10.84 7.61 -2.54
C ALA A 102 -12.02 7.28 -1.62
N ALA A 103 -11.86 7.49 -0.31
CA ALA A 103 -12.91 7.33 0.69
C ALA A 103 -14.09 8.28 0.44
N GLN A 104 -13.81 9.56 0.16
CA GLN A 104 -14.83 10.57 -0.14
C GLN A 104 -15.62 10.25 -1.42
N GLU A 105 -14.95 9.67 -2.42
CA GLU A 105 -15.55 9.23 -3.68
C GLU A 105 -16.24 7.87 -3.58
N GLY A 106 -16.20 7.19 -2.42
CA GLY A 106 -16.83 5.89 -2.21
C GLY A 106 -16.08 4.71 -2.85
N LEU A 107 -14.81 4.89 -3.21
CA LEU A 107 -13.97 3.89 -3.86
C LEU A 107 -13.35 2.89 -2.88
N SER A 108 -13.40 3.17 -1.58
CA SER A 108 -12.95 2.26 -0.53
C SER A 108 -14.08 1.89 0.43
N ALA A 109 -14.08 0.63 0.88
CA ALA A 109 -15.09 0.08 1.76
C ALA A 109 -14.91 0.52 3.21
N GLU A 110 -16.02 0.72 3.92
CA GLU A 110 -15.99 0.97 5.37
C GLU A 110 -15.60 -0.33 6.09
N TYR A 111 -14.54 -0.25 6.90
CA TYR A 111 -14.12 -1.34 7.76
C TYR A 111 -13.40 -0.83 9.00
N ARG A 112 -13.86 -1.27 10.17
CA ARG A 112 -13.24 -0.97 11.46
C ARG A 112 -12.51 -2.20 11.96
N SER A 113 -11.19 -2.17 11.85
CA SER A 113 -10.33 -3.22 12.41
C SER A 113 -10.47 -3.28 13.93
N PRO A 114 -10.45 -4.46 14.55
CA PRO A 114 -10.31 -4.60 16.00
C PRO A 114 -9.02 -3.96 16.55
N MET A 115 -7.98 -3.82 15.73
CA MET A 115 -6.70 -3.21 16.11
C MET A 115 -6.76 -1.68 16.22
N LEU A 116 -7.86 -1.04 15.80
CA LEU A 116 -7.92 0.43 15.66
C LEU A 116 -7.61 1.18 16.97
N GLU A 117 -8.06 0.66 18.12
CA GLU A 117 -7.84 1.30 19.42
C GLU A 117 -6.39 1.16 19.94
N GLU A 118 -5.59 0.30 19.31
CA GLU A 118 -4.17 0.10 19.65
C GLU A 118 -3.24 1.04 18.87
N LEU A 119 -3.77 1.71 17.83
CA LEU A 119 -2.99 2.60 16.98
C LEU A 119 -2.79 3.98 17.62
N ASN A 120 -1.76 4.68 17.18
CA ASN A 120 -1.47 6.06 17.52
C ASN A 120 -2.63 7.00 17.10
N ASP A 121 -2.81 8.09 17.85
CA ASP A 121 -3.87 9.09 17.62
C ASP A 121 -3.93 9.65 16.18
N TRP A 122 -2.79 9.75 15.49
CA TRP A 122 -2.77 10.23 14.10
C TRP A 122 -3.32 9.18 13.12
N ALA A 123 -3.14 7.89 13.39
CA ALA A 123 -3.68 6.81 12.58
C ALA A 123 -5.19 6.66 12.79
N VAL A 124 -5.64 6.79 14.05
CA VAL A 124 -7.07 6.80 14.39
C VAL A 124 -7.79 7.98 13.74
N ARG A 125 -7.24 9.20 13.84
CA ARG A 125 -7.82 10.39 13.20
C ARG A 125 -7.92 10.26 11.68
N GLN A 126 -6.97 9.59 11.05
CA GLN A 126 -7.02 9.30 9.61
C GLN A 126 -8.25 8.43 9.28
N ALA A 127 -8.51 7.40 10.08
CA ALA A 127 -9.68 6.56 9.92
C ALA A 127 -10.99 7.32 10.17
N GLU A 128 -11.07 8.10 11.24
CA GLU A 128 -12.25 8.91 11.56
C GLU A 128 -12.59 9.92 10.47
N THR A 129 -11.58 10.62 9.95
CA THR A 129 -11.73 11.59 8.85
C THR A 129 -12.30 10.93 7.58
N ALA A 130 -11.91 9.67 7.33
CA ALA A 130 -12.39 8.89 6.19
C ALA A 130 -13.73 8.19 6.43
N ASN A 131 -14.39 8.38 7.57
CA ASN A 131 -15.52 7.55 8.01
C ASN A 131 -15.18 6.05 7.97
N TYR A 132 -13.98 5.68 8.42
CA TYR A 132 -13.46 4.31 8.52
C TYR A 132 -13.36 3.58 7.19
N ARG A 133 -13.25 4.33 6.08
CA ARG A 133 -12.96 3.81 4.74
C ARG A 133 -11.46 3.77 4.41
N THR A 134 -10.62 4.16 5.37
CA THR A 134 -9.17 4.00 5.35
C THR A 134 -8.66 3.95 6.80
N VAL A 135 -7.41 3.57 7.01
CA VAL A 135 -6.71 3.68 8.30
C VAL A 135 -5.28 4.14 8.07
N GLY A 136 -4.70 4.87 9.03
CA GLY A 136 -3.27 5.16 9.03
C GLY A 136 -2.46 3.92 9.42
N ILE A 137 -1.35 3.67 8.73
CA ILE A 137 -0.47 2.52 8.96
C ILE A 137 0.99 2.92 9.24
N TYR A 138 1.39 4.14 8.91
CA TYR A 138 2.68 4.71 9.28
C TYR A 138 2.66 6.25 9.16
N ALA A 139 3.65 6.93 9.72
CA ALA A 139 3.87 8.36 9.52
C ALA A 139 5.28 8.65 8.99
N GLY A 140 5.40 9.64 8.10
CA GLY A 140 6.66 10.03 7.47
C GLY A 140 6.82 11.55 7.39
N GLY A 141 7.82 12.11 8.08
CA GLY A 141 8.12 13.55 7.99
C GLY A 141 8.65 13.94 6.61
N LEU A 142 8.09 14.99 6.03
CA LEU A 142 8.57 15.56 4.76
C LEU A 142 9.85 16.36 5.01
N GLY A 143 10.78 16.31 4.08
CA GLY A 143 11.95 17.18 4.08
C GLY A 143 12.70 17.05 2.78
N PHE A 144 14.02 17.14 2.86
CA PHE A 144 14.90 16.83 1.75
C PHE A 144 16.13 16.09 2.26
N GLY A 145 16.86 15.44 1.36
CA GLY A 145 18.21 14.99 1.63
C GLY A 145 19.16 15.57 0.60
N TYR A 146 20.36 15.92 1.04
CA TYR A 146 21.42 16.39 0.16
C TYR A 146 22.60 15.41 0.15
N ASN A 147 23.30 15.35 -0.99
CA ASN A 147 24.53 14.60 -1.12
C ASN A 147 25.71 15.39 -0.53
N SER A 148 26.32 14.89 0.54
CA SER A 148 27.41 15.58 1.26
C SER A 148 28.73 15.61 0.50
N ASP A 149 28.91 14.76 -0.52
CA ASP A 149 30.08 14.82 -1.39
C ASP A 149 29.95 15.95 -2.44
N LEU A 150 28.70 16.32 -2.78
CA LEU A 150 28.39 17.41 -3.72
C LEU A 150 28.22 18.76 -3.01
N VAL A 151 27.58 18.76 -1.83
CA VAL A 151 27.32 19.97 -1.03
C VAL A 151 28.21 19.98 0.21
N THR A 152 29.42 20.52 0.06
CA THR A 152 30.46 20.52 1.11
C THR A 152 30.50 21.81 1.93
N GLU A 153 30.06 22.93 1.35
CA GLU A 153 30.06 24.25 1.98
C GLU A 153 28.64 24.83 2.08
N ASN A 154 28.33 25.43 3.23
CA ASN A 154 27.04 26.05 3.54
C ASN A 154 25.85 25.12 3.20
N PRO A 155 25.73 23.93 3.80
CA PRO A 155 24.63 23.01 3.47
C PRO A 155 23.26 23.65 3.74
N PRO A 156 22.23 23.40 2.90
CA PRO A 156 20.90 23.95 3.07
C PRO A 156 20.24 23.37 4.33
N ALA A 157 19.57 24.22 5.10
CA ALA A 157 18.89 23.87 6.35
C ALA A 157 17.39 24.23 6.31
N CYS A 158 16.97 25.06 5.36
CA CYS A 158 15.65 25.65 5.25
C CYS A 158 15.07 25.42 3.86
N TRP A 159 13.74 25.48 3.71
CA TRP A 159 13.09 25.46 2.39
C TRP A 159 13.58 26.61 1.51
N ALA A 160 13.75 27.80 2.11
CA ALA A 160 14.26 28.97 1.40
C ALA A 160 15.68 28.78 0.82
N ASP A 161 16.53 27.95 1.45
CA ASP A 161 17.89 27.71 0.97
C ASP A 161 17.89 26.93 -0.35
N LEU A 162 16.82 26.20 -0.66
CA LEU A 162 16.66 25.48 -1.93
C LEU A 162 16.48 26.43 -3.13
N LEU A 163 16.25 27.73 -2.89
CA LEU A 163 16.13 28.74 -3.93
C LEU A 163 17.47 29.36 -4.35
N ASP A 164 18.58 29.00 -3.69
CA ASP A 164 19.91 29.52 -4.01
C ASP A 164 20.30 29.15 -5.46
N GLU A 165 20.84 30.11 -6.21
CA GLU A 165 21.25 29.94 -7.61
C GLU A 165 22.30 28.84 -7.82
N ARG A 166 23.05 28.47 -6.77
CA ARG A 166 24.00 27.35 -6.84
C ARG A 166 23.34 25.99 -7.07
N PHE A 167 22.02 25.89 -6.88
CA PHE A 167 21.24 24.67 -7.08
C PHE A 167 20.45 24.67 -8.40
N VAL A 168 20.72 25.60 -9.31
CA VAL A 168 20.12 25.60 -10.66
C VAL A 168 20.38 24.25 -11.33
N ASP A 169 19.32 23.61 -11.83
CA ASP A 169 19.34 22.27 -12.41
C ASP A 169 19.98 21.19 -11.51
N ASP A 170 19.90 21.32 -10.18
CA ASP A 170 20.55 20.40 -9.23
C ASP A 170 19.67 19.94 -8.07
N ILE A 171 18.35 20.15 -8.19
CA ILE A 171 17.33 19.61 -7.30
C ILE A 171 16.41 18.67 -8.08
N GLN A 172 16.06 17.53 -7.49
CA GLN A 172 14.94 16.73 -7.94
C GLN A 172 13.80 16.71 -6.93
N VAL A 173 12.59 16.66 -7.46
CA VAL A 173 11.34 16.50 -6.70
C VAL A 173 10.39 15.64 -7.55
N ALA A 174 9.38 15.01 -6.94
CA ALA A 174 8.40 14.27 -7.73
C ALA A 174 7.33 15.19 -8.35
N ASN A 175 6.58 14.67 -9.32
CA ASN A 175 5.45 15.36 -9.93
C ASN A 175 4.18 15.18 -9.07
N PRO A 176 3.50 16.25 -8.63
CA PRO A 176 2.30 16.14 -7.78
C PRO A 176 1.10 15.49 -8.48
N ASN A 177 1.10 15.38 -9.82
CA ASN A 177 0.03 14.69 -10.55
C ASN A 177 0.11 13.16 -10.42
N SER A 178 1.29 12.61 -10.10
CA SER A 178 1.50 11.16 -9.96
C SER A 178 1.93 10.75 -8.56
N SER A 179 2.64 11.63 -7.85
CA SER A 179 3.28 11.33 -6.58
C SER A 179 2.58 12.00 -5.40
N GLY A 180 2.19 11.18 -4.43
CA GLY A 180 1.74 11.65 -3.13
C GLY A 180 2.77 12.52 -2.42
N THR A 181 4.05 12.16 -2.42
CA THR A 181 5.11 12.95 -1.76
C THR A 181 5.14 14.40 -2.26
N ALA A 182 5.00 14.60 -3.57
CA ALA A 182 4.96 15.94 -4.15
C ALA A 182 3.65 16.68 -3.85
N TYR A 183 2.52 15.97 -3.76
CA TYR A 183 1.29 16.56 -3.25
C TYR A 183 1.41 16.96 -1.78
N THR A 184 2.04 16.13 -0.94
CA THR A 184 2.33 16.46 0.46
C THR A 184 3.27 17.65 0.58
N LEU A 185 4.26 17.81 -0.31
CA LEU A 185 5.07 19.03 -0.41
C LEU A 185 4.20 20.25 -0.69
N LEU A 186 3.39 20.21 -1.75
CA LEU A 186 2.48 21.28 -2.12
C LEU A 186 1.58 21.68 -0.93
N ALA A 187 0.89 20.72 -0.33
CA ALA A 187 0.02 20.95 0.82
C ALA A 187 0.79 21.48 2.04
N THR A 188 2.03 21.04 2.26
CA THR A 188 2.88 21.52 3.35
C THR A 188 3.23 22.98 3.18
N VAL A 189 3.75 23.38 2.01
CA VAL A 189 4.18 24.77 1.80
C VAL A 189 2.98 25.73 1.82
N VAL A 190 1.82 25.31 1.28
CA VAL A 190 0.57 26.08 1.36
C VAL A 190 0.13 26.30 2.81
N GLN A 191 0.19 25.26 3.66
CA GLN A 191 -0.18 25.37 5.06
C GLN A 191 0.83 26.20 5.90
N LEU A 192 2.10 26.19 5.52
CA LEU A 192 3.14 26.96 6.21
C LEU A 192 3.14 28.45 5.83
N MET A 193 2.97 28.75 4.54
CA MET A 193 3.24 30.08 4.00
C MET A 193 1.98 30.85 3.60
N GLY A 194 0.86 30.16 3.37
CA GLY A 194 -0.27 30.71 2.63
C GLY A 194 -0.22 30.28 1.15
N GLU A 195 -1.37 30.27 0.47
CA GLU A 195 -1.47 29.73 -0.90
C GLU A 195 -0.67 30.55 -1.91
N ASP A 196 -0.84 31.87 -1.94
CA ASP A 196 -0.18 32.75 -2.91
C ASP A 196 1.35 32.70 -2.74
N GLU A 197 1.83 32.84 -1.51
CA GLU A 197 3.26 32.77 -1.18
C GLU A 197 3.86 31.39 -1.48
N ALA A 198 3.11 30.31 -1.24
CA ALA A 198 3.57 28.96 -1.56
C ALA A 198 3.72 28.73 -3.06
N PHE A 199 2.80 29.22 -3.89
CA PHE A 199 2.93 29.11 -5.33
C PHE A 199 4.07 29.98 -5.88
N GLU A 200 4.33 31.15 -5.28
CA GLU A 200 5.52 31.94 -5.61
C GLU A 200 6.82 31.21 -5.23
N PHE A 201 6.87 30.59 -4.05
CA PHE A 201 7.99 29.74 -3.62
C PHE A 201 8.22 28.57 -4.61
N LEU A 202 7.17 27.84 -4.99
CA LEU A 202 7.27 26.71 -5.91
C LEU A 202 7.71 27.15 -7.32
N ALA A 203 7.27 28.33 -7.77
CA ALA A 203 7.71 28.92 -9.04
C ALA A 203 9.19 29.31 -9.01
N GLN A 204 9.71 29.79 -7.88
CA GLN A 204 11.14 30.06 -7.72
C GLN A 204 11.94 28.75 -7.64
N LEU A 205 11.47 27.78 -6.84
CA LEU A 205 12.08 26.46 -6.70
C LEU A 205 12.19 25.75 -8.05
N HIS A 206 11.19 25.91 -8.93
CA HIS A 206 11.20 25.32 -10.27
C HIS A 206 12.47 25.65 -11.07
N ASN A 207 13.04 26.85 -10.91
CA ASN A 207 14.28 27.24 -11.61
C ASN A 207 15.50 26.39 -11.20
N ASN A 208 15.40 25.71 -10.06
CA ASN A 208 16.44 24.83 -9.52
C ASN A 208 16.13 23.34 -9.74
N VAL A 209 14.94 23.01 -10.26
CA VAL A 209 14.53 21.62 -10.46
C VAL A 209 15.02 21.09 -11.80
N SER A 210 15.93 20.12 -11.78
CA SER A 210 16.40 19.40 -12.97
C SER A 210 15.37 18.42 -13.52
N GLN A 211 14.60 17.79 -12.63
CA GLN A 211 13.61 16.79 -13.02
C GLN A 211 12.45 16.67 -12.02
N TYR A 212 11.23 16.58 -12.58
CA TYR A 212 10.05 16.10 -11.88
C TYR A 212 9.89 14.60 -12.10
N THR A 213 10.22 13.81 -11.07
CA THR A 213 10.18 12.35 -11.14
C THR A 213 8.75 11.81 -10.97
N GLN A 214 8.47 10.63 -11.54
CA GLN A 214 7.14 10.01 -11.39
C GLN A 214 6.88 9.55 -9.95
N SER A 215 7.92 9.05 -9.26
CA SER A 215 7.82 8.43 -7.94
C SER A 215 8.47 9.29 -6.86
N GLY A 216 7.79 9.44 -5.73
CA GLY A 216 8.22 10.26 -4.59
C GLY A 216 9.60 9.92 -4.01
N SER A 217 10.02 8.65 -4.10
CA SER A 217 11.32 8.19 -3.58
C SER A 217 12.45 8.23 -4.60
N ALA A 218 12.18 8.59 -5.85
CA ALA A 218 13.21 8.69 -6.88
C ALA A 218 14.23 9.83 -6.65
N PRO A 219 13.84 11.04 -6.22
CA PRO A 219 14.77 12.15 -6.03
C PRO A 219 15.93 11.84 -5.09
N ILE A 220 15.65 11.16 -3.98
CA ILE A 220 16.70 10.84 -3.01
C ILE A 220 17.65 9.75 -3.48
N ARG A 221 17.21 8.84 -4.35
CA ARG A 221 18.09 7.85 -5.00
C ARG A 221 18.99 8.51 -6.05
N ALA A 222 18.47 9.48 -6.80
CA ALA A 222 19.28 10.31 -7.69
C ALA A 222 20.35 11.06 -6.88
N ALA A 223 19.96 11.66 -5.74
CA ALA A 223 20.91 12.32 -4.85
C ALA A 223 21.95 11.35 -4.30
N ALA A 224 21.55 10.14 -3.89
CA ALA A 224 22.45 9.12 -3.33
C ALA A 224 23.53 8.67 -4.32
N THR A 225 23.24 8.71 -5.62
CA THR A 225 24.18 8.36 -6.70
C THR A 225 24.94 9.56 -7.25
N GLY A 226 24.65 10.78 -6.78
CA GLY A 226 25.27 12.02 -7.23
C GLY A 226 24.74 12.53 -8.58
N GLU A 227 23.59 12.05 -9.04
CA GLU A 227 22.91 12.56 -10.25
C GLU A 227 22.30 13.96 -10.03
N THR A 228 21.99 14.29 -8.78
CA THR A 228 21.52 15.61 -8.33
C THR A 228 22.09 15.88 -6.93
N ALA A 229 22.26 17.13 -6.53
CA ALA A 229 22.71 17.46 -5.18
C ALA A 229 21.63 17.24 -4.13
N ILE A 230 20.36 17.52 -4.45
CA ILE A 230 19.26 17.52 -3.47
C ILE A 230 18.06 16.76 -4.00
N GLY A 231 17.51 15.87 -3.16
CA GLY A 231 16.23 15.22 -3.39
C GLY A 231 15.20 15.62 -2.34
N ILE A 232 14.10 16.26 -2.75
CA ILE A 232 12.95 16.50 -1.86
C ILE A 232 12.17 15.19 -1.71
N VAL A 233 11.96 14.75 -0.46
CA VAL A 233 11.49 13.40 -0.14
C VAL A 233 10.91 13.31 1.28
N PHE A 234 10.31 12.19 1.66
CA PHE A 234 10.14 11.86 3.07
C PHE A 234 11.46 11.44 3.70
N MET A 235 11.77 11.98 4.88
CA MET A 235 13.10 11.86 5.50
C MET A 235 13.50 10.41 5.81
N HIS A 236 12.54 9.51 6.03
CA HIS A 236 12.85 8.08 6.24
C HIS A 236 13.53 7.44 5.02
N ASP A 237 13.20 7.87 3.79
CA ASP A 237 13.86 7.39 2.59
C ASP A 237 15.30 7.92 2.48
N ALA A 238 15.55 9.16 2.93
CA ALA A 238 16.90 9.71 3.02
C ALA A 238 17.74 8.97 4.07
N VAL A 239 17.17 8.69 5.24
CA VAL A 239 17.80 7.84 6.26
C VAL A 239 18.12 6.45 5.70
N ALA A 240 17.23 5.86 4.89
CA ALA A 240 17.49 4.57 4.25
C ALA A 240 18.71 4.60 3.33
N GLN A 241 18.89 5.67 2.54
CA GLN A 241 20.09 5.83 1.71
C GLN A 241 21.36 5.95 2.58
N THR A 242 21.31 6.74 3.67
CA THR A 242 22.45 6.87 4.61
C THR A 242 22.82 5.53 5.25
N VAL A 243 21.83 4.75 5.70
CA VAL A 243 22.06 3.41 6.29
C VAL A 243 22.69 2.44 5.28
N GLN A 244 22.37 2.59 3.99
CA GLN A 244 22.96 1.83 2.90
C GLN A 244 24.36 2.34 2.49
N GLY A 245 24.88 3.38 3.15
CA GLY A 245 26.23 3.91 2.95
C GLY A 245 26.34 5.00 1.89
N ALA A 246 25.22 5.51 1.36
CA ALA A 246 25.25 6.67 0.49
C ALA A 246 25.61 7.94 1.28
N PRO A 247 26.30 8.93 0.66
CA PRO A 247 26.68 10.19 1.30
C PRO A 247 25.48 11.14 1.41
N ILE A 248 24.36 10.68 1.98
CA ILE A 248 23.14 11.46 2.14
C ILE A 248 23.02 11.99 3.56
N VAL A 249 22.65 13.27 3.67
CA VAL A 249 22.25 13.91 4.92
C VAL A 249 20.78 14.32 4.79
N ALA A 250 19.93 13.76 5.66
CA ALA A 250 18.53 14.13 5.76
C ALA A 250 18.36 15.44 6.52
N VAL A 251 17.45 16.31 6.04
CA VAL A 251 17.20 17.63 6.61
C VAL A 251 15.71 17.82 6.86
N ALA A 252 15.39 18.15 8.11
CA ALA A 252 14.11 18.74 8.51
C ALA A 252 14.21 20.27 8.37
N PRO A 253 13.43 20.89 7.46
CA PRO A 253 13.57 22.32 7.16
C PRO A 253 13.25 23.23 8.35
N CYS A 254 14.03 24.31 8.49
CA CYS A 254 14.01 25.18 9.67
C CYS A 254 12.69 25.96 9.85
N GLU A 255 11.95 26.21 8.78
CA GLU A 255 10.63 26.86 8.81
C GLU A 255 9.53 25.94 9.37
N GLY A 256 9.84 24.66 9.56
CA GLY A 256 8.88 23.61 9.82
C GLY A 256 8.55 22.81 8.57
N THR A 257 7.83 21.71 8.77
CA THR A 257 7.47 20.79 7.70
C THR A 257 6.20 20.02 8.06
N GLY A 258 5.58 19.43 7.04
CA GLY A 258 4.46 18.51 7.19
C GLY A 258 4.93 17.06 7.27
N TYR A 259 3.98 16.15 7.26
CA TYR A 259 4.22 14.71 7.25
C TYR A 259 3.08 14.01 6.50
N GLU A 260 3.37 12.84 5.96
CA GLU A 260 2.32 11.94 5.49
C GLU A 260 1.80 11.06 6.64
N VAL A 261 0.52 10.72 6.53
CA VAL A 261 -0.03 9.52 7.19
C VAL A 261 -0.16 8.45 6.11
N GLY A 262 0.81 7.55 6.05
CA GLY A 262 0.74 6.35 5.24
C GLY A 262 -0.55 5.61 5.52
N SER A 263 -1.29 5.20 4.50
CA SER A 263 -2.65 4.68 4.70
C SER A 263 -2.89 3.32 4.04
N MET A 264 -3.95 2.64 4.49
CA MET A 264 -4.46 1.41 3.88
C MET A 264 -5.97 1.50 3.73
N SER A 265 -6.49 0.99 2.61
CA SER A 265 -7.92 0.92 2.32
C SER A 265 -8.29 -0.43 1.69
N ILE A 266 -9.46 -0.97 2.05
CA ILE A 266 -10.10 -2.04 1.28
C ILE A 266 -10.79 -1.41 0.08
N ILE A 267 -10.55 -1.92 -1.13
CA ILE A 267 -11.16 -1.40 -2.35
C ILE A 267 -12.64 -1.82 -2.39
N GLU A 268 -13.54 -0.86 -2.57
CA GLU A 268 -14.98 -1.13 -2.62
C GLU A 268 -15.32 -2.05 -3.79
N GLY A 269 -16.05 -3.14 -3.51
CA GLY A 269 -16.41 -4.15 -4.50
C GLY A 269 -15.27 -5.08 -4.94
N GLY A 270 -14.10 -5.06 -4.28
CA GLY A 270 -12.96 -5.93 -4.61
C GLY A 270 -13.32 -7.43 -4.62
N PRO A 271 -12.64 -8.25 -5.44
CA PRO A 271 -13.01 -9.64 -5.70
C PRO A 271 -12.89 -10.61 -4.50
N ASN A 272 -12.03 -10.31 -3.52
CA ASN A 272 -11.70 -11.18 -2.38
C ASN A 272 -11.90 -10.45 -1.03
N PRO A 273 -13.13 -10.05 -0.66
CA PRO A 273 -13.40 -9.18 0.48
C PRO A 273 -13.02 -9.80 1.84
N ASP A 274 -13.06 -11.12 1.98
CA ASP A 274 -12.68 -11.78 3.24
C ASP A 274 -11.15 -11.79 3.42
N ASN A 275 -10.39 -12.05 2.36
CA ASN A 275 -8.92 -11.96 2.38
C ASN A 275 -8.45 -10.52 2.59
N ALA A 276 -9.17 -9.55 2.02
CA ALA A 276 -8.90 -8.13 2.23
C ALA A 276 -8.97 -7.73 3.71
N ARG A 277 -9.99 -8.22 4.44
CA ARG A 277 -10.13 -7.99 5.89
C ARG A 277 -9.03 -8.68 6.69
N ILE A 278 -8.66 -9.91 6.31
CA ILE A 278 -7.55 -10.63 6.95
C ILE A 278 -6.24 -9.83 6.80
N TRP A 279 -5.93 -9.34 5.59
CA TRP A 279 -4.78 -8.45 5.38
C TRP A 279 -4.90 -7.19 6.21
N TYR A 280 -6.08 -6.55 6.22
CA TYR A 280 -6.29 -5.28 6.91
C TYR A 280 -6.04 -5.38 8.42
N ASP A 281 -6.51 -6.45 9.05
CA ASP A 281 -6.24 -6.70 10.48
C ASP A 281 -4.79 -7.10 10.72
N TRP A 282 -4.25 -8.00 9.88
CA TRP A 282 -2.88 -8.48 10.00
C TRP A 282 -1.85 -7.36 9.82
N ALA A 283 -2.01 -6.48 8.84
CA ALA A 283 -1.05 -5.41 8.54
C ALA A 283 -0.99 -4.32 9.64
N LEU A 284 -1.94 -4.34 10.58
CA LEU A 284 -1.98 -3.45 11.75
C LEU A 284 -1.38 -4.09 13.01
N THR A 285 -0.96 -5.36 12.98
CA THR A 285 -0.32 -5.98 14.14
C THR A 285 1.10 -5.43 14.35
N PRO A 286 1.59 -5.40 15.59
CA PRO A 286 2.98 -5.03 15.86
C PRO A 286 3.98 -5.87 15.05
N GLU A 287 3.75 -7.17 14.94
CA GLU A 287 4.63 -8.09 14.20
C GLU A 287 4.68 -7.75 12.70
N ALA A 288 3.55 -7.39 12.09
CA ALA A 288 3.53 -7.01 10.69
C ALA A 288 4.21 -5.64 10.45
N GLN A 289 3.99 -4.68 11.36
CA GLN A 289 4.64 -3.37 11.32
C GLN A 289 6.17 -3.47 11.46
N GLU A 290 6.67 -4.40 12.28
CA GLU A 290 8.11 -4.66 12.46
C GLU A 290 8.81 -5.17 11.18
N ILE A 291 8.07 -5.75 10.23
CA ILE A 291 8.62 -6.19 8.93
C ILE A 291 9.30 -5.02 8.21
N GLY A 292 8.79 -3.79 8.35
CA GLY A 292 9.35 -2.60 7.72
C GLY A 292 10.85 -2.42 8.01
N ALA A 293 11.27 -2.65 9.25
CA ALA A 293 12.67 -2.52 9.64
C ALA A 293 13.58 -3.51 8.89
N THR A 294 13.07 -4.72 8.59
CA THR A 294 13.82 -5.74 7.84
C THR A 294 14.02 -5.36 6.36
N ALA A 295 13.15 -4.48 5.85
CA ALA A 295 13.19 -3.95 4.48
C ALA A 295 13.82 -2.55 4.39
N ASN A 296 14.51 -2.08 5.44
CA ASN A 296 15.05 -0.72 5.54
C ASN A 296 13.99 0.37 5.37
N ALA A 297 12.76 0.09 5.81
CA ALA A 297 11.67 1.04 5.88
C ALA A 297 11.67 1.67 7.29
N PHE A 298 11.97 2.98 7.37
CA PHE A 298 12.19 3.71 8.63
C PHE A 298 11.04 4.67 8.98
N GLN A 299 9.84 4.41 8.46
CA GLN A 299 8.64 5.14 8.85
C GLN A 299 8.30 4.89 10.33
N VAL A 300 7.57 5.82 10.95
CA VAL A 300 7.03 5.60 12.30
C VAL A 300 5.79 4.71 12.16
N PRO A 301 5.76 3.49 12.73
CA PRO A 301 4.61 2.60 12.62
C PRO A 301 3.38 3.18 13.32
N SER A 302 2.19 2.81 12.84
CA SER A 302 0.89 3.19 13.43
C SER A 302 0.65 2.65 14.82
#